data_AF-H3RC14-F1
#
_entry.id   AF-H3RC14-F1
#
_cell.length_a   1.000
_cell.length_b   1.000
_cell.length_c   1.000
_cell.angle_alpha   90.00
_cell.angle_beta   90.00
_cell.angle_gamma   90.00
#
_symmetry.space_group_name_H-M   'P 1'
#
loop_
_entity.id
_entity.type
_entity.pdbx_description
1 polymer ?
#
loop_
_entity_poly.entity_id
_entity_poly.type
_entity_poly.pdbx_seq_one_letter_code
_entity_poly.pdbx_strand_id
1 'polypeptide(L)' 'MKIIKLDQLCTVEREGKYGPETSVVHDPIYVVSEHIESFYYVGNTAIKMASGEVIKVKETPEEIVIMLEAN' A
#
# COMPACT_ATOMS: atom_id res chain seq x y z
N MET A 1 -13.76 3.94 13.90
CA MET A 1 -12.47 4.40 13.37
C MET A 1 -11.47 3.30 13.55
N LYS A 2 -11.32 2.47 12.52
CA LYS A 2 -10.40 1.34 12.49
C LYS A 2 -9.21 1.73 11.63
N ILE A 3 -8.03 1.60 12.20
CA ILE A 3 -6.76 1.87 11.53
C ILE A 3 -6.12 0.52 11.20
N ILE A 4 -5.78 0.32 9.93
CA ILE A 4 -5.03 -0.85 9.48
C ILE A 4 -3.63 -0.42 9.06
N LYS A 5 -2.65 -1.28 9.35
CA LYS A 5 -1.28 -1.12 8.88
C LYS A 5 -1.15 -1.86 7.55
N LEU A 6 -0.60 -1.19 6.55
CA LEU A 6 -0.31 -1.75 5.23
C LEU A 6 1.12 -1.41 4.82
N ASP A 7 1.70 -2.17 3.92
CA ASP A 7 3.04 -1.94 3.41
C ASP A 7 2.97 -1.32 2.00
N GLN A 8 3.09 0.01 1.93
CA GLN A 8 3.07 0.75 0.67
C GLN A 8 4.31 0.44 -0.17
N LEU A 9 4.10 0.25 -1.47
CA LEU A 9 5.19 0.20 -2.44
C LEU A 9 5.71 1.62 -2.68
N CYS A 10 6.95 1.84 -2.28
CA CYS A 10 7.70 3.05 -2.55
C CYS A 10 8.89 2.72 -3.44
N THR A 11 9.26 3.68 -4.28
CA THR A 11 10.46 3.59 -5.10
C THR A 11 11.47 4.57 -4.53
N VAL A 12 12.64 4.06 -4.13
CA VAL A 12 13.73 4.89 -3.63
C VAL A 12 14.91 4.79 -4.57
N GLU A 13 15.55 5.92 -4.81
CA GLU A 13 16.84 6.00 -5.47
C GLU A 13 17.94 5.88 -4.43
N ARG A 14 18.94 5.04 -4.71
CA ARG A 14 20.10 4.82 -3.84
C ARG A 14 21.35 5.00 -4.67
N GLU A 15 22.43 5.51 -4.09
CA GLU A 15 23.71 5.50 -4.79
C GLU A 15 24.26 4.07 -4.87
N GLY A 16 24.27 3.51 -6.08
CA GLY A 16 24.85 2.22 -6.41
C GLY A 16 26.30 2.35 -6.86
N LYS A 17 26.93 1.19 -7.13
CA LYS A 17 28.35 1.12 -7.53
C LYS A 17 28.64 1.83 -8.86
N TYR A 18 27.65 1.92 -9.74
CA TYR A 18 27.78 2.47 -11.09
C TYR A 18 26.88 3.69 -11.36
N GLY A 19 26.26 4.26 -10.32
CA GLY A 19 25.31 5.36 -10.44
C GLY A 19 24.04 5.13 -9.61
N PRO A 20 23.03 5.99 -9.73
CA PRO A 20 21.76 5.84 -9.03
C PRO A 20 21.05 4.53 -9.41
N GLU A 21 20.73 3.72 -8.41
CA GLU A 21 19.98 2.48 -8.56
C GLU A 21 18.61 2.63 -7.92
N THR A 22 17.57 2.29 -8.70
CA THR A 22 16.19 2.30 -8.24
C THR A 22 15.88 1.00 -7.52
N SER A 23 15.39 1.08 -6.29
CA SER A 23 14.94 -0.08 -5.52
C SER A 23 13.49 0.10 -5.06
N VAL A 24 12.72 -0.98 -5.14
CA VAL A 24 11.39 -1.04 -4.51
C VAL A 24 11.59 -1.31 -3.02
N VAL A 25 10.96 -0.49 -2.18
CA VAL A 25 10.87 -0.70 -0.74
C VAL A 25 9.41 -0.76 -0.33
N HIS A 26 9.18 -1.47 0.77
CA HIS A 26 7.88 -1.57 1.41
C HIS A 26 7.92 -0.71 2.67
N ASP A 27 7.22 0.42 2.63
CA ASP A 27 7.17 1.39 3.72
C ASP A 27 5.83 1.24 4.48
N PRO A 28 5.84 1.03 5.80
CA PRO A 28 4.61 0.85 6.55
C PRO A 28 3.81 2.14 6.62
N ILE A 29 2.55 2.07 6.20
CA ILE A 29 1.56 3.14 6.31
C ILE A 29 0.39 2.71 7.19
N TYR A 30 -0.30 3.69 7.77
CA TYR A 30 -1.46 3.48 8.62
C TYR A 30 -2.64 4.22 8.01
N VAL A 31 -3.66 3.49 7.59
CA VAL A 31 -4.82 4.06 6.91
C VAL A 31 -6.08 3.87 7.74
N VAL A 32 -6.94 4.88 7.73
CA VAL A 32 -8.29 4.79 8.28
C VAL A 32 -9.13 3.98 7.29
N SER A 33 -9.52 2.77 7.69
CA SER A 33 -10.22 1.81 6.84
C SER A 33 -11.52 2.36 6.26
N GLU A 34 -12.24 3.19 7.02
CA GLU A 34 -13.48 3.82 6.60
C GLU A 34 -13.29 4.84 5.46
N HIS A 35 -12.05 5.23 5.15
CA HIS A 35 -11.72 6.11 4.03
C HIS A 35 -11.27 5.36 2.78
N ILE A 36 -11.27 4.01 2.80
CA ILE A 36 -11.02 3.21 1.60
C ILE A 36 -12.30 3.19 0.77
N GLU A 37 -12.22 3.70 -0.46
CA GLU A 37 -13.34 3.73 -1.40
C GLU A 37 -13.46 2.39 -2.15
N SER A 38 -12.34 1.86 -2.63
CA SER A 38 -12.25 0.54 -3.29
C SER A 38 -10.81 0.04 -3.34
N PHE A 39 -10.61 -1.24 -3.63
CA PHE A 39 -9.29 -1.81 -3.89
C PHE A 39 -9.37 -2.93 -4.93
N TYR A 40 -8.31 -3.13 -5.71
CA TYR A 40 -8.25 -4.11 -6.80
C TYR A 40 -6.81 -4.52 -7.13
N TYR A 41 -6.64 -5.68 -7.75
CA TYR A 41 -5.32 -6.25 -8.07
C TYR A 41 -4.87 -5.90 -9.50
N VAL A 42 -3.67 -5.32 -9.63
CA VAL A 42 -3.00 -4.96 -10.90
C VAL A 42 -1.50 -5.28 -10.87
N GLY A 43 -1.16 -6.50 -10.41
CA GLY A 43 0.21 -6.93 -10.12
C GLY A 43 0.64 -6.61 -8.68
N ASN A 44 0.13 -5.52 -8.13
CA ASN A 44 0.04 -5.24 -6.69
C ASN A 44 -1.38 -4.77 -6.39
N THR A 45 -1.76 -4.73 -5.12
CA THR A 45 -3.08 -4.21 -4.75
C THR A 45 -3.05 -2.68 -4.77
N ALA A 46 -3.93 -2.09 -5.57
CA ALA A 46 -4.17 -0.66 -5.58
C ALA A 46 -5.37 -0.35 -4.68
N ILE A 47 -5.20 0.57 -3.73
CA ILE A 47 -6.23 1.07 -2.83
C ILE A 47 -6.58 2.47 -3.26
N LYS A 48 -7.85 2.70 -3.62
CA LYS A 48 -8.40 4.02 -3.89
C LYS A 48 -8.98 4.58 -2.59
N MET A 49 -8.45 5.69 -2.13
CA MET A 49 -8.94 6.42 -0.97
C MET A 49 -10.08 7.36 -1.36
N ALA A 50 -10.95 7.71 -0.42
CA ALA A 50 -12.04 8.68 -0.60
C ALA A 50 -11.53 10.09 -0.98
N SER A 51 -10.24 10.39 -0.72
CA SER A 51 -9.56 11.60 -1.20
C SER A 51 -9.30 11.61 -2.72
N GLY A 52 -9.45 10.46 -3.38
CA GLY A 52 -9.04 10.23 -4.77
C GLY A 52 -7.60 9.73 -4.91
N GLU A 53 -6.82 9.68 -3.82
CA GLU A 53 -5.46 9.12 -3.83
C GLU A 53 -5.49 7.61 -4.11
N VAL A 54 -4.51 7.12 -4.88
CA VAL A 54 -4.34 5.68 -5.15
C VAL A 54 -2.99 5.23 -4.62
N ILE A 55 -3.03 4.32 -3.65
CA ILE A 55 -1.85 3.78 -2.98
C ILE A 55 -1.67 2.33 -3.43
N LYS A 56 -0.45 1.96 -3.85
CA LYS A 56 -0.12 0.55 -4.12
C LYS A 56 0.47 -0.08 -2.88
N VAL A 57 -0.04 -1.23 -2.48
CA VAL A 57 0.39 -1.96 -1.29
C VAL A 57 0.78 -3.39 -1.62
N LYS A 58 1.55 -4.00 -0.71
CA LYS A 58 2.04 -5.37 -0.84
C LYS A 58 0.95 -6.40 -0.57
N GLU A 59 0.05 -6.10 0.35
CA GLU A 59 -1.03 -6.98 0.78
C GLU A 59 -1.96 -7.32 -0.37
N THR A 60 -2.46 -8.55 -0.42
CA THR A 60 -3.48 -8.94 -1.40
C THR A 60 -4.85 -8.39 -1.02
N PRO A 61 -5.82 -8.32 -1.96
CA PRO A 61 -7.18 -7.92 -1.63
C PRO A 61 -7.80 -8.78 -0.51
N GLU A 62 -7.52 -10.08 -0.50
CA GLU A 62 -8.02 -11.02 0.51
C GLU A 62 -7.42 -10.75 1.90
N GLU A 63 -6.12 -10.47 1.98
CA GLU A 63 -5.47 -10.08 3.24
C GLU A 63 -6.07 -8.78 3.79
N ILE A 64 -6.33 -7.80 2.93
CA ILE A 64 -6.99 -6.55 3.31
C ILE A 64 -8.41 -6.83 3.84
N VAL A 65 -9.20 -7.67 3.16
CA VAL A 65 -10.55 -8.04 3.64
C VAL A 65 -10.47 -8.67 5.04
N ILE A 66 -9.55 -9.61 5.28
CA ILE A 66 -9.36 -10.22 6.61
C ILE A 66 -9.00 -9.15 7.65
N MET A 67 -8.08 -8.23 7.31
CA MET A 67 -7.73 -7.12 8.18
C MET A 67 -8.92 -6.21 8.47
N LEU A 68 -9.80 -5.97 7.49
CA LEU A 68 -11.02 -5.17 7.63
C LEU A 68 -12.11 -5.85 8.46
N GLU A 69 -12.15 -7.18 8.47
CA GLU A 69 -13.12 -7.97 9.25
C GLU A 69 -12.64 -8.31 10.67
N ALA A 70 -11.33 -8.24 10.95
CA ALA A 70 -10.78 -8.52 12.28
C ALA A 70 -11.30 -7.53 13.35
N ASN A 71 -11.97 -8.03 14.40
CA ASN A 71 -12.51 -7.20 15.49
C ASN A 71 -11.41 -6.64 16.41
#